data_AF-A0A5C9E1H0-F1
#
_entry.id   AF-A0A5C9E1H0-F1
#
_cell.length_a   1.000
_cell.length_b   1.000
_cell.length_c   1.000
_cell.angle_alpha   90.00
_cell.angle_beta   90.00
_cell.angle_gamma   90.00
#
_symmetry.space_group_name_H-M   'P 1'
#
loop_
_entity.id
_entity.type
_entity.pdbx_description
1 polymer ?
#
loop_
_entity_poly.entity_id
_entity_poly.type
_entity_poly.pdbx_seq_one_letter_code
_entity_poly.pdbx_strand_id
1 'polypeptide(L)'
;MGLFDRWRRKEKKEKKTVVRGREIMRVEAPERTPKKSEVEQTPESKEKITQLIAEYQRLVARREELQRERSELTRRLDSGELTAIQFRKELMNRIQEAAKITDGIRETSSQLIALGHPGVAV
;
A
#
# COMPACT_ATOMS: atom_id res chain seq x y z
N MET A 1 -25.94 32.88 19.56
CA MET A 1 -24.83 32.07 20.11
C MET A 1 -24.74 30.77 19.33
N GLY A 2 -23.62 30.52 18.66
CA GLY A 2 -23.48 29.45 17.66
C GLY A 2 -23.24 28.06 18.26
N LEU A 3 -23.94 27.05 17.73
CA LEU A 3 -23.90 25.65 18.16
C LEU A 3 -22.58 24.92 17.83
N PHE A 4 -21.70 25.53 17.04
CA PHE A 4 -20.48 24.91 16.48
C PHE A 4 -19.18 25.24 17.24
N ASP A 5 -19.23 26.04 18.32
CA ASP A 5 -18.04 26.39 19.11
C ASP A 5 -17.60 25.31 20.12
N ARG A 6 -18.16 24.10 20.03
CA ARG A 6 -17.90 23.00 20.98
C ARG A 6 -16.53 22.35 20.84
N TRP A 7 -15.85 22.49 19.70
CA TRP A 7 -14.52 21.89 19.48
C TRP A 7 -13.35 22.75 20.02
N ARG A 8 -13.60 24.04 20.30
CA ARG A 8 -12.57 25.02 20.67
C ARG A 8 -12.32 25.13 22.17
N ARG A 9 -13.14 24.47 23.00
CA ARG A 9 -12.95 24.42 24.45
C ARG A 9 -11.95 23.32 24.82
N LYS A 10 -10.67 23.71 24.81
CA LYS A 10 -9.60 22.99 25.52
C LYS A 10 -9.86 23.09 27.03
N GLU A 11 -10.36 22.03 27.65
CA GLU A 11 -10.23 21.88 29.11
C GLU A 11 -8.74 21.67 29.44
N LYS A 12 -8.10 22.69 30.01
CA LYS A 12 -6.84 22.52 30.73
C LYS A 12 -7.12 21.68 31.97
N LYS A 13 -6.85 20.38 31.91
CA LYS A 13 -6.64 19.56 33.12
C LYS A 13 -5.15 19.38 33.31
N GLU A 14 -4.57 20.29 34.10
CA GLU A 14 -3.32 20.03 34.79
C GLU A 14 -3.55 18.84 35.73
N LYS A 15 -2.91 17.70 35.44
CA LYS A 15 -2.79 16.59 36.40
C LYS A 15 -1.34 16.14 36.45
N LYS A 16 -0.68 16.64 37.49
CA LYS A 16 0.47 16.14 38.25
C LYS A 16 1.16 14.90 37.67
N THR A 17 2.42 15.09 37.28
CA THR A 17 3.42 14.04 37.07
C THR A 17 3.68 13.29 38.37
N VAL A 18 2.95 12.21 38.61
CA VAL A 18 3.39 11.19 39.57
C VAL A 18 4.28 10.22 38.81
N VAL A 19 5.58 10.44 38.92
CA VAL A 19 6.60 9.46 38.54
C VAL A 19 6.41 8.26 39.48
N ARG A 20 5.75 7.21 38.99
CA ARG A 20 5.79 5.87 39.59
C ARG A 20 6.49 4.95 38.60
N GLY A 21 7.41 4.17 39.16
CA GLY A 21 8.51 3.51 38.47
C GLY A 21 8.09 2.64 37.28
N ARG A 22 8.98 2.63 36.29
CA ARG A 22 8.99 1.63 35.23
C ARG A 22 9.38 0.28 35.85
N GLU A 23 8.39 -0.50 36.23
CA GLU A 23 8.53 -1.95 36.27
C GLU A 23 7.69 -2.51 35.13
N ILE A 24 8.35 -2.72 34.00
CA ILE A 24 7.78 -3.49 32.90
C ILE A 24 7.89 -4.95 33.36
N MET A 25 6.83 -5.49 33.97
CA MET A 25 6.69 -6.95 34.07
C MET A 25 6.70 -7.47 32.64
N ARG A 26 7.83 -8.09 32.23
CA ARG A 26 7.89 -8.90 31.03
C ARG A 26 6.98 -10.09 31.24
N VAL A 27 5.73 -9.96 30.83
CA VAL A 27 4.92 -11.12 30.50
C VAL A 27 5.56 -11.67 29.22
N GLU A 28 6.27 -12.78 29.34
CA GLU A 28 6.69 -13.58 28.20
C GLU A 28 5.44 -13.93 27.41
N ALA A 29 5.18 -13.15 26.34
CA ALA A 29 4.23 -13.54 25.34
C ALA A 29 4.75 -14.86 24.77
N PRO A 30 3.95 -15.94 24.73
CA PRO A 30 4.39 -17.15 24.07
C PRO A 30 4.77 -16.75 22.65
N GLU A 31 6.03 -17.02 22.28
CA GLU A 31 6.52 -16.83 20.92
C GLU A 31 5.50 -17.50 20.00
N ARG A 32 4.67 -16.69 19.35
CA ARG A 32 3.94 -17.10 18.16
C ARG A 32 4.99 -17.21 17.08
N THR A 33 5.80 -18.26 17.16
CA THR A 33 6.48 -18.79 15.99
C THR A 33 5.38 -18.95 14.95
N PRO A 34 5.43 -18.25 13.80
CA PRO A 34 4.57 -18.64 12.71
C PRO A 34 5.00 -20.08 12.43
N LYS A 35 4.13 -21.04 12.74
CA LYS A 35 4.28 -22.41 12.24
C LYS A 35 4.46 -22.23 10.74
N LYS A 36 5.69 -22.39 10.28
CA LYS A 36 6.03 -22.51 8.88
C LYS A 36 5.35 -23.80 8.48
N SER A 37 4.09 -23.71 8.07
CA SER A 37 3.42 -24.80 7.40
C SER A 37 4.25 -24.99 6.14
N GLU A 38 5.13 -25.98 6.18
CA GLU A 38 5.79 -26.52 5.00
C GLU A 38 4.65 -27.05 4.13
N VAL A 39 4.07 -26.16 3.34
CA VAL A 39 3.20 -26.54 2.23
C VAL A 39 4.14 -27.34 1.34
N GLU A 40 3.91 -28.64 1.21
CA GLU A 40 4.66 -29.50 0.31
C GLU A 40 4.51 -28.93 -1.11
N GLN A 41 5.52 -28.18 -1.56
CA GLN A 41 5.48 -27.49 -2.84
C GLN A 41 5.75 -28.52 -3.93
N THR A 42 4.69 -28.95 -4.61
CA THR A 42 4.80 -29.69 -5.87
C THR A 42 5.61 -28.84 -6.88
N PRO A 43 6.32 -29.47 -7.84
CA PRO A 43 7.04 -28.74 -8.88
C PRO A 43 6.13 -27.75 -9.64
N GLU A 44 4.87 -28.14 -9.89
CA GLU A 44 3.86 -27.27 -10.50
C GLU A 44 3.54 -26.02 -9.66
N SER A 45 3.50 -26.15 -8.33
CA SER A 45 3.29 -25.00 -7.45
C SER A 45 4.49 -24.05 -7.48
N LYS A 46 5.72 -24.56 -7.58
CA LYS A 46 6.93 -23.73 -7.70
C LYS A 46 6.95 -22.92 -8.98
N GLU A 47 6.57 -23.52 -10.11
CA GLU A 47 6.45 -22.81 -11.39
C GLU A 47 5.36 -21.74 -11.36
N LYS A 48 4.21 -22.01 -10.73
CA LYS A 48 3.16 -21.00 -10.54
C LYS A 48 3.65 -19.84 -9.67
N ILE A 49 4.39 -20.13 -8.60
CA ILE A 49 4.96 -19.10 -7.72
C ILE A 49 5.94 -18.21 -8.50
N THR A 50 6.85 -18.78 -9.30
CA THR A 50 7.81 -17.98 -10.07
C THR A 50 7.12 -17.10 -11.11
N GLN A 51 6.07 -17.61 -11.77
CA GLN A 51 5.24 -16.83 -12.68
C GLN A 51 4.53 -15.67 -11.98
N LEU A 52 3.92 -15.92 -10.82
CA LEU A 52 3.22 -14.90 -10.03
C LEU A 52 4.18 -13.82 -9.50
N ILE A 53 5.39 -14.19 -9.09
CA ILE A 53 6.42 -13.22 -8.68
C ILE A 53 6.83 -12.35 -9.88
N ALA A 54 7.06 -12.96 -11.05
CA ALA A 54 7.42 -12.22 -12.25
C ALA A 54 6.30 -11.26 -12.69
N GLU A 55 5.04 -11.69 -12.59
CA GLU A 55 3.87 -10.85 -12.87
C GLU A 55 3.75 -9.69 -11.90
N TYR A 56 3.88 -9.96 -10.59
CA TYR A 56 3.90 -8.92 -9.57
C TYR A 56 4.97 -7.86 -9.85
N GLN A 57 6.20 -8.27 -10.16
CA GLN A 57 7.29 -7.34 -10.49
C GLN A 57 6.98 -6.50 -11.73
N ARG A 58 6.39 -7.09 -12.76
CA ARG A 58 5.96 -6.36 -13.97
C ARG A 58 4.90 -5.32 -13.65
N LEU A 59 3.92 -5.66 -12.83
CA LEU A 59 2.86 -4.74 -12.43
C LEU A 59 3.40 -3.58 -11.57
N VAL A 60 4.33 -3.85 -10.65
CA VAL A 60 5.01 -2.83 -9.86
C VAL A 60 5.80 -1.88 -10.77
N ALA A 61 6.58 -2.42 -11.72
CA ALA A 61 7.33 -1.60 -12.68
C ALA A 61 6.41 -0.72 -13.53
N ARG A 62 5.28 -1.27 -14.02
CA ARG A 62 4.31 -0.48 -14.81
C ARG A 62 3.66 0.62 -13.98
N ARG A 63 3.40 0.37 -12.69
CA ARG A 63 2.89 1.40 -11.76
C ARG A 63 3.88 2.56 -11.61
N GLU A 64 5.17 2.28 -11.50
CA GLU A 64 6.20 3.33 -11.45
C GLU A 64 6.29 4.11 -12.75
N GLU A 65 6.20 3.43 -13.89
CA GLU A 65 6.20 4.07 -15.20
C GLU A 65 5.01 5.03 -15.36
N LEU A 66 3.80 4.62 -14.95
CA LEU A 66 2.62 5.49 -14.94
C LEU A 66 2.78 6.74 -14.08
N GLN A 67 3.55 6.67 -12.98
CA GLN A 67 3.87 7.86 -12.17
C GLN A 67 4.78 8.82 -12.92
N ARG A 68 5.74 8.31 -13.70
CA ARG A 68 6.61 9.11 -14.56
C ARG A 68 5.78 9.74 -15.70
N GLU A 69 4.95 8.96 -16.38
CA GLU A 69 4.07 9.45 -17.44
C GLU A 69 3.11 10.56 -16.95
N ARG A 70 2.55 10.43 -15.73
CA ARG A 70 1.71 11.48 -15.14
C ARG A 70 2.50 12.78 -14.92
N SER A 71 3.76 12.67 -14.51
CA SER A 71 4.64 13.83 -14.31
C SER A 71 4.96 14.48 -15.65
N GLU A 72 5.22 13.68 -16.69
CA GLU A 72 5.44 14.15 -18.05
C GLU A 72 4.21 14.83 -18.65
N LEU A 73 3.01 14.27 -18.45
CA LEU A 73 1.76 14.91 -18.86
C LEU A 73 1.59 16.30 -18.28
N THR A 74 1.95 16.46 -17.01
CA THR A 74 1.86 17.75 -16.33
C THR A 74 2.82 18.75 -16.97
N ARG A 75 4.06 18.32 -17.25
CA ARG A 75 5.04 19.15 -17.97
C ARG A 75 4.57 19.56 -19.37
N ARG A 76 3.94 18.65 -20.12
CA ARG A 76 3.40 18.94 -21.46
C ARG A 76 2.19 19.88 -21.43
N LEU A 77 1.39 19.84 -20.37
CA LEU A 77 0.34 20.82 -20.15
C LEU A 77 0.94 22.21 -19.86
N ASP A 78 1.96 22.26 -19.02
CA ASP A 78 2.64 23.51 -18.63
C ASP A 78 3.40 24.14 -19.81
N SER A 79 3.99 23.33 -20.71
CA SER A 79 4.64 23.81 -21.94
C SER A 79 3.64 24.24 -23.02
N GLY A 80 2.35 23.98 -22.83
CA GLY A 80 1.30 24.27 -23.81
C GLY A 80 1.25 23.30 -25.00
N GLU A 81 2.03 22.21 -24.98
CA GLU A 81 1.96 21.13 -25.98
C GLU A 81 0.61 20.40 -25.96
N LEU A 82 -0.04 20.37 -24.80
CA LEU A 82 -1.35 19.75 -24.60
C LEU A 82 -2.42 20.78 -24.22
N THR A 83 -3.61 20.61 -24.81
CA THR A 83 -4.79 21.34 -24.35
C THR A 83 -5.33 20.74 -23.04
N ALA A 84 -5.99 21.56 -22.22
CA ALA A 84 -6.59 21.10 -20.96
C ALA A 84 -7.66 19.99 -21.14
N ILE A 85 -8.26 19.87 -22.33
CA ILE A 85 -9.22 18.80 -22.64
C ILE A 85 -8.47 17.50 -22.93
N GLN A 86 -7.42 17.55 -23.75
CA GLN A 86 -6.57 16.39 -24.04
C GLN A 86 -5.91 15.88 -22.77
N PHE A 87 -5.34 16.77 -21.95
CA PHE A 87 -4.73 16.42 -20.66
C PHE A 87 -5.71 15.69 -19.75
N ARG A 88 -6.95 16.17 -19.63
CA ARG A 88 -7.97 15.51 -18.80
C ARG A 88 -8.30 14.10 -19.29
N LYS A 89 -8.48 13.90 -20.61
CA LYS A 89 -8.71 12.57 -21.18
C LYS A 89 -7.55 11.63 -20.91
N GLU A 90 -6.34 12.10 -21.17
CA GLU A 90 -5.10 11.37 -21.00
C GLU A 90 -4.79 11.01 -19.55
N LEU A 91 -5.10 11.92 -18.61
CA LEU A 91 -4.99 11.69 -17.18
C LEU A 91 -6.01 10.65 -16.72
N MET A 92 -7.26 10.73 -17.17
CA MET A 92 -8.30 9.75 -16.80
C MET A 92 -7.95 8.35 -17.27
N ASN A 93 -7.43 8.20 -18.50
CA ASN A 93 -6.98 6.91 -19.01
C ASN A 93 -5.89 6.30 -18.12
N ARG A 94 -4.90 7.10 -17.72
CA ARG A 94 -3.80 6.65 -16.84
C ARG A 94 -4.27 6.33 -15.42
N ILE A 95 -5.26 7.07 -14.89
CA ILE A 95 -5.89 6.74 -13.60
C ILE A 95 -6.61 5.39 -13.67
N GLN A 96 -7.36 5.15 -14.74
CA GLN A 96 -8.04 3.86 -14.93
C GLN A 96 -7.05 2.71 -15.08
N GLU A 97 -5.95 2.92 -15.80
CA GLU A 97 -4.88 1.93 -15.92
C GLU A 97 -4.21 1.66 -14.56
N ALA A 98 -3.88 2.70 -13.81
CA ALA A 98 -3.31 2.57 -12.47
C ALA A 98 -4.23 1.82 -11.49
N ALA A 99 -5.55 2.01 -11.60
CA ALA A 99 -6.53 1.25 -10.83
C ALA A 99 -6.46 -0.24 -11.17
N LYS A 100 -6.50 -0.59 -12.46
CA LYS A 100 -6.39 -1.99 -12.92
C LYS A 100 -5.09 -2.65 -12.46
N ILE A 101 -3.97 -1.94 -12.55
CA ILE A 101 -2.67 -2.44 -12.08
C ILE A 101 -2.67 -2.65 -10.58
N THR A 102 -3.25 -1.72 -9.81
CA THR A 102 -3.34 -1.84 -8.36
C THR A 102 -4.17 -3.06 -7.96
N ASP A 103 -5.26 -3.34 -8.66
CA ASP A 103 -6.08 -4.53 -8.43
C ASP A 103 -5.30 -5.81 -8.80
N GLY A 104 -4.59 -5.83 -9.92
CA GLY A 104 -3.72 -6.95 -10.29
C GLY A 104 -2.59 -7.21 -9.29
N ILE A 105 -1.97 -6.16 -8.72
CA ILE A 105 -0.96 -6.28 -7.67
C ILE A 105 -1.58 -6.93 -6.42
N ARG A 106 -2.79 -6.51 -6.03
CA ARG A 106 -3.50 -7.08 -4.88
C ARG A 106 -3.86 -8.54 -5.09
N GLU A 107 -4.33 -8.89 -6.28
CA GLU A 107 -4.70 -10.26 -6.65
C GLU A 107 -3.48 -11.18 -6.66
N THR A 108 -2.42 -10.80 -7.38
CA THR A 108 -1.16 -11.57 -7.44
C THR A 108 -0.51 -11.71 -6.06
N SER A 109 -0.49 -10.64 -5.25
CA SER A 109 -0.01 -10.70 -3.86
C SER A 109 -0.86 -11.63 -3.00
N SER A 110 -2.19 -11.59 -3.13
CA SER A 110 -3.09 -12.50 -2.39
C SER A 110 -2.87 -13.96 -2.77
N GLN A 111 -2.66 -14.26 -4.05
CA GLN A 111 -2.33 -15.61 -4.53
C GLN A 111 -0.97 -16.08 -4.00
N LEU A 112 0.05 -15.21 -3.97
CA LEU A 112 1.36 -15.52 -3.40
C LEU A 112 1.29 -15.78 -1.88
N ILE A 113 0.49 -15.01 -1.15
CA ILE A 113 0.23 -15.23 0.29
C ILE A 113 -0.44 -16.58 0.51
N ALA A 114 -1.45 -16.93 -0.29
CA ALA A 114 -2.14 -18.21 -0.20
C ALA A 114 -1.20 -19.41 -0.44
N LEU A 115 -0.17 -19.22 -1.27
CA LEU A 115 0.87 -20.21 -1.55
C LEU A 115 2.01 -20.23 -0.50
N GLY A 116 1.88 -19.46 0.58
CA GLY A 116 2.86 -19.43 1.67
C GLY A 116 4.08 -18.54 1.40
N HIS A 117 3.97 -17.59 0.46
CA HIS A 117 4.99 -16.59 0.15
C HIS A 117 4.58 -15.17 0.59
N PRO A 118 4.54 -14.89 1.91
CA PRO A 118 4.14 -13.59 2.44
C PRO A 118 5.18 -12.47 2.23
N GLY A 119 6.34 -12.77 1.64
CA GLY A 119 7.43 -11.81 1.41
C GLY A 119 7.23 -10.86 0.22
N VAL A 120 6.13 -11.01 -0.51
CA VAL A 120 5.74 -10.10 -1.60
C VAL A 120 4.68 -9.15 -1.06
N ALA A 121 5.06 -8.40 -0.02
CA ALA A 121 4.22 -7.41 0.64
C ALA A 121 4.43 -6.03 -0.01
N VAL A 122 3.31 -5.38 -0.31
CA VAL A 122 3.14 -4.02 -0.82
C VAL A 122 3.62 -2.98 0.18
#